data_AF-A0A3D3HKD1-F1
#
_entry.id   AF-A0A3D3HKD1-F1
#
_cell.length_a   1.000
_cell.length_b   1.000
_cell.length_c   1.000
_cell.angle_alpha   90.00
_cell.angle_beta   90.00
_cell.angle_gamma   90.00
#
_symmetry.space_group_name_H-M   'P 1'
#
loop_
_entity.id
_entity.type
_entity.pdbx_description
1 polymer ?
#
loop_
_entity_poly.entity_id
_entity_poly.type
_entity_poly.pdbx_seq_one_letter_code
_entity_poly.pdbx_strand_id
1 'polypeptide(L)'
;MWVSPLFNLKVIRTFDSLAVPQHVIPPSYTEALRLAADLNEQLEEKARALAIAAPKAEFVDRYVETTGSMTFRQVCKLLKVKEPEFRIFLLDQKIMYRLNGSWAVYQNHIDAGRFDIKTGTSATNNHSFSMARFTSKGVKWVAGLWGTSQVEGAVA
;
A
#
# COMPACT_ATOMS: atom_id res chain seq x y z
N MET A 1 25.93 42.81 -21.24
CA MET A 1 25.60 41.40 -20.92
C MET A 1 24.16 41.17 -21.36
N TRP A 2 23.92 40.42 -22.43
CA TRP A 2 22.57 40.17 -22.94
C TRP A 2 22.20 38.71 -22.64
N VAL A 3 21.16 38.52 -21.84
CA VAL A 3 20.62 37.20 -21.51
C VAL A 3 19.95 36.62 -22.76
N SER A 4 20.15 35.33 -23.05
CA SER A 4 19.62 34.71 -24.26
C SER A 4 18.08 34.59 -24.24
N PRO A 5 17.38 34.78 -25.37
CA PRO A 5 15.91 34.70 -25.44
C PRO A 5 15.35 33.34 -24.96
N LEU A 6 16.07 32.25 -25.25
CA LEU A 6 15.68 30.90 -24.85
C LEU A 6 15.73 30.71 -23.32
N PHE A 7 16.68 31.36 -22.65
CA PHE A 7 16.77 31.31 -21.19
C PHE A 7 15.58 32.02 -20.54
N ASN A 8 15.21 33.22 -21.04
CA ASN A 8 14.04 33.95 -20.54
C ASN A 8 12.74 33.15 -20.71
N LEU A 9 12.53 32.54 -21.87
CA LEU A 9 11.36 31.68 -22.10
C LEU A 9 11.31 30.48 -21.16
N LYS A 10 12.46 29.86 -20.86
CA LYS A 10 12.53 28.73 -19.93
C LYS A 10 12.16 29.17 -18.52
N VAL A 11 12.69 30.31 -18.07
CA VAL A 11 12.38 30.89 -16.74
C VAL A 11 10.89 31.20 -16.61
N ILE A 12 10.29 31.85 -17.62
CA ILE A 12 8.85 32.16 -17.62
C ILE A 12 8.02 30.89 -17.53
N ARG A 13 8.31 29.87 -18.35
CA ARG A 13 7.56 28.61 -18.33
C ARG A 13 7.69 27.86 -17.01
N THR A 14 8.89 27.85 -16.41
CA THR A 14 9.06 27.26 -15.09
C THR A 14 8.29 28.03 -14.02
N PHE A 15 8.23 29.36 -14.12
CA PHE A 15 7.47 30.19 -13.19
C PHE A 15 5.96 29.95 -13.34
N ASP A 16 5.43 29.92 -14.56
CA ASP A 16 4.02 29.61 -14.83
C ASP A 16 3.64 28.20 -14.39
N SER A 17 4.54 27.22 -14.54
CA SER A 17 4.31 25.85 -14.06
C SER A 17 4.30 25.72 -12.53
N LEU A 18 4.96 26.65 -11.84
CA LEU A 18 5.00 26.75 -10.38
C LEU A 18 3.92 27.69 -9.85
N ALA A 19 3.14 28.34 -10.72
CA ALA A 19 2.01 29.14 -10.30
C ALA A 19 1.06 28.25 -9.48
N VAL A 20 1.00 28.56 -8.20
CA VAL A 20 0.18 27.87 -7.21
C VAL A 20 -1.25 27.80 -7.74
N PRO A 21 -1.94 26.64 -7.65
CA PRO A 21 -3.35 26.58 -8.03
C PRO A 21 -4.08 27.71 -7.30
N GLN A 22 -4.59 28.67 -8.07
CA GLN A 22 -5.35 29.78 -7.50
C GLN A 22 -6.56 29.19 -6.79
N HIS A 23 -6.49 29.16 -5.46
CA HIS A 23 -7.65 28.86 -4.66
C HIS A 23 -8.65 29.96 -4.99
N VAL A 24 -9.75 29.59 -5.65
CA VAL A 24 -10.78 30.54 -6.05
C VAL A 24 -11.42 31.05 -4.77
N ILE A 25 -10.94 32.19 -4.29
CA ILE A 25 -11.51 32.85 -3.11
C ILE A 25 -12.88 33.35 -3.57
N PRO A 26 -13.98 32.89 -2.94
CA PRO A 26 -15.32 33.32 -3.32
C PRO A 26 -15.39 34.86 -3.23
N PRO A 27 -15.81 35.55 -4.29
CA PRO A 27 -15.81 37.01 -4.33
C PRO A 27 -16.82 37.64 -3.36
N SER A 28 -17.79 36.86 -2.86
CA SER A 28 -18.82 37.31 -1.92
C SER A 28 -18.90 36.42 -0.69
N TYR A 29 -19.17 37.04 0.46
CA TYR A 29 -19.36 36.36 1.75
C TYR A 29 -20.47 35.30 1.69
N THR A 30 -21.56 35.56 0.97
CA THR A 30 -22.68 34.60 0.82
C THR A 30 -22.28 33.37 0.00
N GLU A 31 -21.44 33.56 -1.01
CA GLU A 31 -20.95 32.47 -1.86
C GLU A 31 -19.95 31.59 -1.09
N ALA A 32 -19.09 32.20 -0.26
CA ALA A 32 -18.21 31.47 0.64
C ALA A 32 -18.96 30.59 1.63
N LEU A 33 -20.06 31.09 2.20
CA LEU A 33 -20.91 30.32 3.12
C LEU A 33 -21.59 29.13 2.44
N ARG A 34 -22.03 29.28 1.18
CA ARG A 34 -22.62 28.18 0.41
C ARG A 34 -21.59 27.08 0.12
N LEU A 35 -20.41 27.47 -0.38
CA LEU A 35 -19.32 26.52 -0.62
C LEU A 35 -18.91 25.78 0.66
N ALA A 36 -18.86 26.49 1.80
CA ALA A 36 -18.56 25.88 3.09
C ALA A 36 -19.63 24.86 3.52
N ALA A 37 -20.91 25.12 3.23
CA ALA A 37 -21.99 24.17 3.50
C ALA A 37 -21.85 22.91 2.63
N ASP A 38 -21.62 23.05 1.33
CA ASP A 38 -21.43 21.93 0.41
C ASP A 38 -20.22 21.07 0.80
N LEU A 39 -19.13 21.71 1.22
CA LEU A 39 -17.93 21.02 1.70
C LEU A 39 -18.18 20.27 3.00
N ASN A 40 -18.95 20.86 3.93
CA ASN A 40 -19.32 20.18 5.18
C ASN A 40 -20.21 18.97 4.90
N GLU A 41 -21.18 19.07 4.01
CA GLU A 41 -22.04 17.95 3.64
C GLU A 41 -21.22 16.80 3.03
N GLN A 42 -20.30 17.11 2.12
CA GLN A 42 -19.36 16.13 1.57
C GLN A 42 -18.45 15.49 2.64
N LEU A 43 -17.99 16.29 3.62
CA LEU A 43 -17.19 15.78 4.73
C LEU A 43 -18.01 14.84 5.62
N GLU A 44 -19.26 15.17 5.91
CA GLU A 44 -20.16 14.33 6.70
C GLU A 44 -20.51 13.02 6.00
N GLU A 45 -20.74 13.03 4.69
CA GLU A 45 -20.94 11.82 3.89
C GLU A 45 -19.71 10.91 3.91
N LYS A 46 -18.51 11.49 3.69
CA LYS A 46 -17.25 10.75 3.76
C LYS A 46 -17.00 10.20 5.17
N ALA A 47 -17.28 10.99 6.20
CA ALA A 47 -17.13 10.57 7.60
C ALA A 47 -18.08 9.43 7.96
N ARG A 48 -19.34 9.47 7.50
CA ARG A 48 -20.29 8.35 7.67
C ARG A 48 -19.81 7.08 6.97
N ALA A 49 -19.30 7.19 5.74
CA ALA A 49 -18.71 6.04 5.03
C ALA A 49 -17.51 5.45 5.79
N LEU A 50 -16.63 6.30 6.34
CA LEU A 50 -15.49 5.88 7.16
C LEU A 50 -15.93 5.24 8.48
N ALA A 51 -16.96 5.76 9.14
CA ALA A 51 -17.47 5.22 10.40
C ALA A 51 -18.04 3.81 10.24
N ILE A 52 -18.66 3.49 9.10
CA ILE A 52 -19.12 2.13 8.79
C ILE A 52 -17.93 1.20 8.49
N ALA A 53 -16.84 1.73 7.93
CA ALA A 53 -15.63 0.98 7.62
C ALA A 53 -14.74 0.73 8.85
N ALA A 54 -14.75 1.63 9.83
CA ALA A 54 -13.93 1.57 11.04
C ALA A 54 -14.02 0.23 11.81
N PRO A 55 -15.21 -0.31 12.16
CA PRO A 55 -15.28 -1.56 12.91
C PRO A 55 -14.80 -2.79 12.09
N LYS A 56 -14.88 -2.73 10.76
CA LYS A 56 -14.40 -3.80 9.87
C LYS A 56 -12.87 -3.79 9.77
N ALA A 57 -12.27 -2.60 9.68
CA ALA A 57 -10.82 -2.44 9.71
C ALA A 57 -10.24 -2.91 11.05
N GLU A 58 -10.83 -2.49 12.17
CA GLU A 58 -10.37 -2.88 13.50
C GLU A 58 -10.44 -4.39 13.78
N PHE A 59 -11.44 -5.09 13.24
CA PHE A 59 -11.53 -6.55 13.40
C PHE A 59 -10.42 -7.27 12.65
N VAL A 60 -10.14 -6.84 11.41
CA VAL A 60 -9.02 -7.36 10.62
C VAL A 60 -7.71 -7.03 11.34
N ASP A 61 -7.58 -5.84 11.90
CA ASP A 61 -6.40 -5.43 12.65
C ASP A 61 -6.16 -6.31 13.88
N ARG A 62 -7.20 -6.55 14.69
CA ARG A 62 -7.14 -7.41 15.88
C ARG A 62 -6.89 -8.89 15.55
N TYR A 63 -7.53 -9.41 14.51
CA TYR A 63 -7.36 -10.80 14.08
C TYR A 63 -5.92 -11.09 13.65
N VAL A 64 -5.34 -10.09 12.98
CA VAL A 64 -3.99 -10.15 12.43
C VAL A 64 -2.93 -9.92 13.53
N GLU A 65 -3.24 -9.15 14.59
CA GLU A 65 -2.39 -9.03 15.79
C GLU A 65 -2.37 -10.29 16.66
N THR A 66 -3.52 -10.94 16.88
CA THR A 66 -3.63 -12.09 17.80
C THR A 66 -2.97 -13.37 17.25
N THR A 67 -2.92 -13.52 15.92
CA THR A 67 -2.46 -14.77 15.27
C THR A 67 -0.92 -14.87 15.15
N GLY A 68 -0.19 -13.76 15.33
CA GLY A 68 1.26 -13.73 15.15
C GLY A 68 1.69 -13.93 13.69
N SER A 69 2.94 -14.39 13.49
CA SER A 69 3.53 -14.59 12.16
C SER A 69 2.85 -15.73 11.37
N MET A 70 2.25 -15.45 10.20
CA MET A 70 1.52 -16.41 9.36
C MET A 70 2.42 -17.04 8.29
N THR A 71 2.12 -18.30 7.92
CA THR A 71 2.76 -18.98 6.79
C THR A 71 2.14 -18.58 5.46
N PHE A 72 2.88 -18.74 4.35
CA PHE A 72 2.40 -18.46 2.99
C PHE A 72 1.02 -19.06 2.69
N ARG A 73 0.81 -20.34 3.02
CA ARG A 73 -0.46 -21.02 2.79
C ARG A 73 -1.60 -20.44 3.62
N GLN A 74 -1.34 -20.05 4.86
CA GLN A 74 -2.35 -19.41 5.71
C GLN A 74 -2.80 -18.07 5.12
N VAL A 75 -1.87 -17.28 4.59
CA VAL A 75 -2.17 -16.01 3.91
C VAL A 75 -2.99 -16.25 2.64
N CYS A 76 -2.65 -17.25 1.83
CA CYS A 76 -3.44 -17.60 0.64
C CYS A 76 -4.89 -17.98 1.01
N LYS A 77 -5.08 -18.77 2.07
CA LYS A 77 -6.41 -19.15 2.57
C LYS A 77 -7.19 -17.94 3.09
N LEU A 78 -6.53 -17.03 3.80
CA LEU A 78 -7.13 -15.81 4.33
C LEU A 78 -7.66 -14.92 3.20
N LEU A 79 -6.84 -14.71 2.17
CA LEU A 79 -7.18 -13.87 1.02
C LEU A 79 -8.06 -14.58 -0.02
N LYS A 80 -8.30 -15.88 0.15
CA LYS A 80 -9.01 -16.75 -0.82
C LYS A 80 -8.39 -16.71 -2.22
N VAL A 81 -7.06 -16.67 -2.30
CA VAL A 81 -6.30 -16.60 -3.55
C VAL A 81 -5.70 -17.97 -3.89
N LYS A 82 -5.58 -18.28 -5.19
CA LYS A 82 -4.88 -19.49 -5.65
C LYS A 82 -3.38 -19.36 -5.44
N GLU A 83 -2.75 -20.38 -4.83
CA GLU A 83 -1.32 -20.35 -4.50
C GLU A 83 -0.41 -20.04 -5.72
N PRO A 84 -0.62 -20.58 -6.93
CA PRO A 84 0.26 -20.30 -8.07
C PRO A 84 0.21 -18.84 -8.53
N GLU A 85 -0.99 -18.26 -8.61
CA GLU A 85 -1.19 -16.86 -9.02
C GLU A 85 -0.51 -15.91 -8.03
N PHE A 86 -0.68 -16.18 -6.73
CA PHE A 86 -0.06 -15.39 -5.68
C PHE A 86 1.47 -15.50 -5.68
N ARG A 87 2.04 -16.68 -6.02
CA ARG A 87 3.50 -16.84 -6.16
C ARG A 87 4.05 -16.02 -7.31
N ILE A 88 3.36 -15.98 -8.45
CA ILE A 88 3.78 -15.20 -9.62
C ILE A 88 3.79 -13.71 -9.25
N PHE A 89 2.74 -13.24 -8.59
CA PHE A 89 2.64 -11.86 -8.13
C PHE A 89 3.74 -11.44 -7.16
N LEU A 90 4.06 -12.27 -6.16
CA LEU A 90 5.16 -11.95 -5.24
C LEU A 90 6.52 -11.88 -5.94
N LEU A 91 6.68 -12.61 -7.05
CA LEU A 91 7.89 -12.61 -7.87
C LEU A 91 7.95 -11.35 -8.75
N ASP A 92 6.83 -11.02 -9.41
CA ASP A 92 6.69 -9.83 -10.26
C ASP A 92 6.92 -8.53 -9.49
N GLN A 93 6.28 -8.43 -8.31
CA GLN A 93 6.42 -7.28 -7.41
C GLN A 93 7.77 -7.23 -6.67
N LYS A 94 8.69 -8.17 -6.95
CA LYS A 94 10.00 -8.29 -6.29
C LYS A 94 9.89 -8.31 -4.76
N ILE A 95 8.90 -9.02 -4.22
CA ILE A 95 8.69 -9.18 -2.78
C ILE A 95 9.41 -10.44 -2.28
N MET A 96 9.32 -11.52 -3.06
CA MET A 96 10.02 -12.76 -2.80
C MET A 96 10.77 -13.23 -4.05
N TYR A 97 11.82 -14.00 -3.83
CA TYR A 97 12.60 -14.63 -4.89
C TYR A 97 12.93 -16.08 -4.53
N ARG A 98 13.37 -16.85 -5.52
CA ARG A 98 13.80 -18.22 -5.31
C ARG A 98 15.28 -18.26 -4.96
N LEU A 99 15.61 -18.88 -3.84
CA LEU A 99 16.97 -19.13 -3.38
C LEU A 99 17.11 -20.60 -3.00
N ASN A 100 17.96 -21.34 -3.71
CA ASN A 100 18.27 -22.76 -3.44
C ASN A 100 17.01 -23.64 -3.29
N GLY A 101 16.01 -23.43 -4.15
CA GLY A 101 14.73 -24.17 -4.11
C GLY A 101 13.76 -23.72 -3.00
N SER A 102 14.19 -22.82 -2.11
CA SER A 102 13.35 -22.18 -1.11
C SER A 102 12.91 -20.77 -1.54
N TRP A 103 11.88 -20.25 -0.88
CA TRP A 103 11.41 -18.87 -1.10
C TRP A 103 12.02 -17.96 -0.05
N ALA A 104 12.81 -16.99 -0.52
CA ALA A 104 13.43 -15.97 0.30
C ALA A 104 12.74 -14.62 0.07
N VAL A 105 12.78 -13.77 1.08
CA VAL A 105 12.22 -12.41 1.04
C VAL A 105 13.37 -11.43 0.81
N TYR A 106 13.12 -10.35 0.08
CA TYR A 106 14.10 -9.26 -0.03
C TYR A 106 14.29 -8.53 1.31
N GLN A 107 15.53 -8.17 1.62
CA GLN A 107 15.91 -7.54 2.88
C GLN A 107 15.08 -6.28 3.18
N ASN A 108 14.79 -5.46 2.15
CA ASN A 108 13.98 -4.25 2.27
C ASN A 108 12.60 -4.49 2.92
N HIS A 109 11.99 -5.67 2.71
CA HIS A 109 10.69 -5.99 3.31
C HIS A 109 10.81 -6.59 4.72
N ILE A 110 11.96 -7.16 5.05
CA ILE A 110 12.29 -7.61 6.41
C ILE A 110 12.53 -6.37 7.29
N ASP A 111 13.34 -5.42 6.81
CA ASP A 111 13.64 -4.17 7.52
C ASP A 111 12.37 -3.33 7.74
N ALA A 112 11.43 -3.38 6.79
CA ALA A 112 10.14 -2.73 6.92
C ALA A 112 9.18 -3.41 7.93
N GLY A 113 9.59 -4.53 8.53
CA GLY A 113 8.81 -5.32 9.48
C GLY A 113 7.60 -5.99 8.85
N ARG A 114 7.63 -6.29 7.54
CA ARG A 114 6.53 -6.98 6.83
C ARG A 114 6.69 -8.49 6.91
N PHE A 115 7.92 -8.97 6.92
CA PHE A 115 8.23 -10.39 7.05
C PHE A 115 9.13 -10.64 8.24
N ASP A 116 8.96 -11.81 8.85
CA ASP A 116 9.81 -12.34 9.90
C ASP A 116 10.45 -13.64 9.41
N ILE A 117 11.74 -13.82 9.66
CA ILE A 117 12.46 -15.04 9.32
C ILE A 117 12.57 -15.90 10.57
N LYS A 118 11.81 -16.99 10.60
CA LYS A 118 11.97 -18.00 11.64
C LYS A 118 12.98 -19.03 11.18
N THR A 119 14.16 -18.97 11.79
CA THR A 119 15.22 -19.97 11.65
C THR A 119 15.09 -20.98 12.78
N GLY A 120 15.17 -22.26 12.46
CA GLY A 120 15.14 -23.32 13.45
C GLY A 120 15.94 -24.54 13.00
N THR A 121 16.35 -25.36 13.95
CA THR A 121 16.97 -26.66 13.71
C THR A 121 15.94 -27.74 13.98
N SER A 122 15.70 -28.61 13.00
CA SER A 122 14.82 -29.77 13.21
C SER A 122 15.48 -30.72 14.22
N ALA A 123 14.81 -30.98 15.35
CA ALA A 123 15.31 -31.89 16.38
C ALA A 123 15.51 -33.33 15.87
N THR A 124 14.81 -33.71 14.80
CA THR A 124 14.82 -35.07 14.26
C THR A 124 15.93 -35.30 13.23
N ASN A 125 16.35 -34.26 12.50
CA ASN A 125 17.27 -34.43 11.35
C ASN A 125 18.42 -33.42 11.31
N ASN A 126 18.58 -32.61 12.37
CA ASN A 126 19.60 -31.58 12.56
C ASN A 126 19.75 -30.57 11.39
N HIS A 127 18.78 -30.52 10.48
CA HIS A 127 18.76 -29.56 9.37
C HIS A 127 18.27 -28.21 9.86
N SER A 128 19.07 -27.17 9.62
CA SER A 128 18.66 -25.79 9.79
C SER A 128 17.72 -25.39 8.65
N PHE A 129 16.52 -24.92 8.99
CA PHE A 129 15.60 -24.33 8.04
C PHE A 129 15.42 -22.85 8.35
N SER A 130 15.36 -22.04 7.30
CA SER A 130 14.97 -20.64 7.37
C SER A 130 13.67 -20.49 6.61
N MET A 131 12.60 -20.10 7.32
CA MET A 131 11.29 -19.94 6.71
C MET A 131 10.76 -18.53 6.95
N ALA A 132 10.51 -17.82 5.86
CA ALA A 132 9.85 -16.53 5.89
C ALA A 132 8.37 -16.68 6.30
N ARG A 133 7.94 -15.84 7.23
CA ARG A 133 6.56 -15.72 7.68
C ARG A 133 6.08 -14.28 7.51
N PHE A 134 4.80 -14.13 7.21
CA PHE A 134 4.15 -12.83 7.06
C PHE A 134 3.79 -12.31 8.44
N THR A 135 4.21 -11.11 8.76
CA THR A 135 3.75 -10.41 9.96
C THR A 135 2.34 -9.88 9.74
N SER A 136 1.74 -9.39 10.81
CA SER A 136 0.43 -8.75 10.76
C SER A 136 0.38 -7.58 9.76
N LYS A 137 1.40 -6.73 9.84
CA LYS A 137 1.64 -5.61 8.92
C LYS A 137 1.87 -6.09 7.47
N GLY A 138 2.63 -7.17 7.30
CA GLY A 138 2.91 -7.75 5.98
C GLY A 138 1.65 -8.26 5.28
N VAL A 139 0.76 -8.94 6.01
CA VAL A 139 -0.51 -9.45 5.44
C VAL A 139 -1.39 -8.31 4.97
N LYS A 140 -1.60 -7.26 5.78
CA LYS A 140 -2.40 -6.08 5.37
C LYS A 140 -1.82 -5.41 4.13
N TRP A 141 -0.51 -5.23 4.10
CA TRP A 141 0.18 -4.59 2.98
C TRP A 141 0.04 -5.39 1.68
N VAL A 142 0.28 -6.71 1.73
CA VAL A 142 0.16 -7.58 0.55
C VAL A 142 -1.30 -7.71 0.10
N ALA A 143 -2.27 -7.72 1.03
CA ALA A 143 -3.70 -7.74 0.69
C ALA A 143 -4.11 -6.49 -0.11
N GLY A 144 -3.62 -5.30 0.29
CA GLY A 144 -3.87 -4.06 -0.41
C GLY A 144 -3.27 -4.06 -1.82
N LEU A 145 -1.98 -4.42 -1.95
CA LEU A 145 -1.32 -4.50 -3.25
C LEU A 145 -1.98 -5.51 -4.18
N TRP A 146 -2.36 -6.68 -3.65
CA TRP A 146 -3.07 -7.70 -4.41
C TRP A 146 -4.42 -7.16 -4.91
N GLY A 147 -5.19 -6.49 -4.04
CA GLY A 147 -6.45 -5.84 -4.42
C GLY A 147 -6.28 -4.85 -5.57
N THR A 148 -5.27 -3.98 -5.52
CA THR A 148 -4.96 -3.04 -6.61
C THR A 148 -4.61 -3.77 -7.91
N SER A 149 -3.76 -4.79 -7.85
CA SER A 149 -3.34 -5.56 -9.04
C SER A 149 -4.50 -6.30 -9.71
N GLN A 150 -5.49 -6.75 -8.94
CA GLN A 150 -6.69 -7.39 -9.48
C GLN A 150 -7.60 -6.37 -10.20
N VAL A 151 -7.68 -5.14 -9.68
CA VAL A 151 -8.43 -4.07 -10.34
C VAL A 151 -7.74 -3.63 -11.63
N GLU A 152 -6.43 -3.44 -11.61
CA GLU A 152 -5.67 -3.09 -12.81
C GLU A 152 -5.73 -4.19 -13.89
N GLY A 153 -5.64 -5.47 -13.48
CA GLY A 153 -5.80 -6.60 -14.39
C GLY A 153 -7.24 -6.83 -14.90
N ALA A 154 -8.26 -6.23 -14.26
CA ALA A 154 -9.65 -6.28 -14.71
C ALA A 154 -10.04 -5.11 -15.63
N VAL A 155 -9.24 -4.04 -15.65
CA VAL A 155 -9.44 -2.85 -16.48
C VAL A 155 -8.63 -2.91 -17.79
N ALA A 156 -7.65 -3.82 -17.88
CA ALA A 156 -6.88 -4.14 -19.09
C ALA A 156 -7.57 -5.19 -19.97
#